data_AF-A0AA51QS69-F1
#
_entry.id   AF-A0AA51QS69-F1
#
_cell.length_a   1.000
_cell.length_b   1.000
_cell.length_c   1.000
_cell.angle_alpha   90.00
_cell.angle_beta   90.00
_cell.angle_gamma   90.00
#
_symmetry.space_group_name_H-M   'P 1'
#
loop_
_entity.id
_entity.type
_entity.pdbx_description
1 polymer ?
#
loop_
_entity_poly.entity_id
_entity_poly.type
_entity_poly.pdbx_seq_one_letter_code
_entity_poly.pdbx_strand_id
1 'polypeptide(L)' 'MSKRAVDLAFQALYSLTDIRVILRETAPVHDLDEKQRAMAERLLENLERQVASLKQEVLK' A
#
# COMPACT_ATOMS: atom_id res chain seq x y z
N MET A 1 10.28 -0.89 20.30
CA MET A 1 9.87 -1.10 18.89
C MET A 1 10.93 -1.91 18.19
N SER A 2 10.56 -3.01 17.54
CA SER A 2 11.53 -3.88 16.86
C SER A 2 11.95 -3.29 15.50
N LYS A 3 13.15 -3.64 15.03
CA LYS A 3 13.59 -3.31 13.66
C LYS A 3 12.57 -3.77 12.61
N ARG A 4 11.95 -4.94 12.84
CA ARG A 4 10.91 -5.49 11.97
C ARG A 4 9.67 -4.58 11.88
N ALA A 5 9.23 -3.97 12.98
CA ALA A 5 8.11 -3.03 12.95
C ALA A 5 8.43 -1.80 12.09
N VAL A 6 9.66 -1.29 12.20
CA VAL A 6 10.14 -0.16 11.39
C VAL A 6 10.15 -0.54 9.91
N ASP A 7 10.74 -1.68 9.56
CA ASP A 7 10.81 -2.15 8.16
C ASP A 7 9.40 -2.34 7.54
N LEU A 8 8.46 -2.92 8.29
CA LEU A 8 7.07 -3.11 7.85
C LEU A 8 6.34 -1.76 7.63
N ALA A 9 6.61 -0.76 8.47
CA ALA A 9 6.05 0.57 8.29
C ALA A 9 6.56 1.25 7.00
N PHE A 10 7.86 1.13 6.71
CA PHE A 10 8.42 1.65 5.45
C PHE A 10 7.86 0.92 4.22
N GLN A 11 7.69 -0.40 4.29
CA GLN A 11 7.06 -1.16 3.21
C GLN A 11 5.63 -0.68 2.92
N ALA A 12 4.83 -0.45 3.97
CA ALA A 12 3.48 0.10 3.82
C ALA A 12 3.50 1.51 3.17
N LEU A 13 4.44 2.36 3.56
CA LEU A 13 4.62 3.70 2.96
C LEU A 13 5.01 3.63 1.47
N TYR A 14 5.82 2.66 1.07
CA TYR A 14 6.13 2.45 -0.35
C TYR A 14 4.90 2.01 -1.14
N SER A 15 4.12 1.05 -0.64
CA SER A 15 2.87 0.64 -1.29
C SER A 15 1.89 1.82 -1.45
N LEU A 16 1.78 2.68 -0.44
CA LEU A 16 0.97 3.89 -0.51
C LEU A 16 1.52 4.91 -1.52
N THR A 17 2.84 4.98 -1.70
CA THR A 17 3.47 5.84 -2.71
C THR A 17 3.11 5.37 -4.12
N ASP A 18 3.12 4.06 -4.37
CA ASP A 18 2.73 3.49 -5.66
C ASP A 18 1.24 3.71 -5.95
N ILE A 19 0.37 3.52 -4.95
CA ILE A 19 -1.06 3.82 -5.06
C ILE A 19 -1.27 5.31 -5.39
N ARG A 20 -0.53 6.21 -4.73
CA ARG A 20 -0.60 7.65 -5.00
C ARG A 20 -0.24 7.98 -6.46
N VAL A 21 0.69 7.25 -7.08
CA VAL A 21 1.03 7.46 -8.50
C VAL A 21 -0.19 7.19 -9.37
N ILE A 22 -0.88 6.06 -9.16
CA ILE A 22 -2.12 5.74 -9.89
C ILE A 22 -3.15 6.86 -9.73
N LEU A 23 -3.38 7.32 -8.50
CA LEU A 23 -4.34 8.40 -8.22
C LEU A 23 -3.95 9.73 -8.88
N ARG A 24 -2.65 9.99 -9.03
CA ARG A 24 -2.15 11.19 -9.72
C ARG A 24 -2.36 11.08 -11.23
N GLU A 25 -2.11 9.91 -11.80
CA GLU A 25 -2.26 9.66 -13.25
C GLU A 25 -3.71 9.73 -13.70
N THR A 26 -4.65 9.33 -12.84
CA THR A 26 -6.08 9.36 -13.15
C THR A 26 -6.77 10.66 -12.77
N ALA A 27 -6.05 11.63 -12.20
CA ALA A 27 -6.62 12.93 -11.85
C ALA A 27 -7.12 13.69 -13.11
N PRO A 28 -8.21 14.47 -13.02
CA PRO A 28 -9.01 14.73 -11.81
C PRO A 28 -10.17 13.75 -11.58
N VAL A 29 -10.50 12.91 -12.57
CA VAL A 29 -11.71 12.06 -12.54
C VAL A 29 -11.54 10.77 -11.75
N HIS A 30 -10.31 10.31 -11.60
CA HIS A 30 -9.91 9.10 -10.88
C HIS A 30 -10.49 7.79 -11.40
N ASP A 31 -10.96 7.77 -12.65
CA ASP A 31 -11.36 6.55 -13.33
C ASP A 31 -10.14 5.70 -13.68
N LEU A 32 -10.22 4.41 -13.33
CA LEU A 32 -9.17 3.43 -13.57
C LEU A 32 -9.54 2.58 -14.78
N ASP A 33 -8.61 2.47 -15.74
CA ASP A 33 -8.69 1.43 -16.76
C ASP A 33 -8.49 0.02 -16.16
N GLU A 34 -8.69 -1.04 -16.96
CA GLU A 34 -8.58 -2.43 -16.49
C GLU A 34 -7.19 -2.74 -15.91
N LYS A 35 -6.12 -2.18 -16.49
CA LYS A 35 -4.75 -2.42 -16.07
C LYS A 35 -4.45 -1.68 -14.76
N GLN A 36 -4.86 -0.42 -14.66
CA GLN A 36 -4.73 0.40 -13.47
C GLN A 36 -5.53 -0.18 -12.30
N ARG A 37 -6.73 -0.72 -12.58
CA ARG A 37 -7.56 -1.41 -11.59
C ARG A 37 -6.87 -2.66 -11.05
N ALA A 38 -6.40 -3.55 -11.92
CA ALA A 38 -5.67 -4.75 -11.50
C ALA A 38 -4.39 -4.41 -10.71
N MET A 39 -3.71 -3.33 -11.09
CA MET A 39 -2.53 -2.84 -10.36
C MET A 39 -2.91 -2.28 -8.99
N ALA A 40 -3.96 -1.49 -8.89
CA ALA A 40 -4.47 -0.94 -7.64
C ALA A 40 -4.92 -2.06 -6.68
N GLU A 41 -5.66 -3.05 -7.17
CA GLU A 41 -6.08 -4.24 -6.39
C GLU A 41 -4.87 -4.95 -5.79
N ARG A 42 -3.85 -5.26 -6.60
CA ARG A 42 -2.63 -5.91 -6.12
C ARG A 42 -1.89 -5.09 -5.07
N LEU A 43 -1.79 -3.77 -5.25
CA LEU A 43 -1.12 -2.88 -4.29
C LEU A 43 -1.89 -2.79 -2.96
N LEU A 44 -3.23 -2.74 -3.03
CA LEU A 44 -4.10 -2.71 -1.86
C LEU A 44 -4.01 -4.02 -1.06
N GLU A 45 -4.08 -5.18 -1.72
CA GLU A 45 -3.89 -6.47 -1.05
C GLU A 45 -2.52 -6.59 -0.37
N ASN A 46 -1.46 -6.09 -1.02
CA ASN A 46 -0.12 -6.05 -0.44
C ASN A 46 -0.08 -5.15 0.81
N LEU A 47 -0.68 -3.97 0.73
CA LEU A 47 -0.77 -3.04 1.85
C LEU A 47 -1.52 -3.66 3.04
N GLU A 48 -2.64 -4.34 2.79
CA GLU A 48 -3.41 -5.03 3.84
C GLU A 48 -2.56 -6.08 4.57
N ARG A 49 -1.80 -6.91 3.84
CA ARG A 49 -0.88 -7.90 4.42
C ARG A 49 0.24 -7.25 5.24
N GLN A 50 0.80 -6.13 4.75
CA GLN A 50 1.84 -5.37 5.45
C GLN A 50 1.28 -4.76 6.75
N VAL A 51 0.10 -4.17 6.71
CA VAL A 51 -0.58 -3.60 7.88
C VAL A 51 -0.92 -4.68 8.91
N ALA A 52 -1.41 -5.83 8.47
CA ALA A 52 -1.68 -6.97 9.37
C ALA A 52 -0.40 -7.42 10.09
N SER A 53 0.71 -7.54 9.36
CA SER A 53 2.02 -7.90 9.92
C SER A 53 2.54 -6.82 10.88
N LEU A 54 2.37 -5.54 10.52
CA LEU A 54 2.77 -4.41 11.36
C LEU A 54 1.99 -4.40 12.67
N LYS A 55 0.67 -4.59 12.61
CA LYS A 55 -0.20 -4.69 13.79
C LYS A 55 0.26 -5.81 14.71
N GLN A 56 0.54 -6.99 14.15
CA GLN A 56 1.05 -8.12 14.92
C GLN A 56 2.39 -7.81 15.59
N GLU A 57 3.26 -7.00 14.99
CA GLU A 57 4.59 -6.69 15.53
C GLU A 57 4.58 -5.55 16.55
N VAL A 58 3.73 -4.53 16.33
CA VAL A 58 3.61 -3.35 17.20
C VAL A 58 2.83 -3.66 18.48
N LEU A 59 1.85 -4.55 18.42
CA LEU A 59 0.97 -4.91 19.54
C LEU A 59 1.36 -6.23 20.22
N LYS A 60 2.59 -6.71 20.02
CA LYS A 60 3.12 -7.84 20.79
C LYS A 60 3.29 -7.48 22.25
#